data_AF-A0A3M0LV65-F1
#
_entry.id   AF-A0A3M0LV65-F1
#
_cell.length_a   1.000
_cell.length_b   1.000
_cell.length_c   1.000
_cell.angle_alpha   90.00
_cell.angle_beta   90.00
_cell.angle_gamma   90.00
#
_symmetry.space_group_name_H-M   'P 1'
#
loop_
_entity.id
_entity.type
_entity.pdbx_description
1 polymer ?
#
loop_
_entity_poly.entity_id
_entity_poly.type
_entity_poly.pdbx_seq_one_letter_code
_entity_poly.pdbx_strand_id
1 'polypeptide(L)'
;MTTGYDAGQKEYLIEMLKTSPLAVFIIFGNIIIAPVLEEILFRGILQSNFFKKINPIINIFLTAFIFAFLHSGQIDWGTVENFVLGIGLGISCFYSNSLVQPIAIHMVNNLLVILIGLF
;
A
#
# COMPACT_ATOMS: atom_id res chain seq x y z
N MET A 1 -29.95 -1.13 -4.81
CA MET A 1 -30.26 -1.18 -3.36
C MET A 1 -28.98 -1.16 -2.50
N THR A 2 -27.90 -0.52 -2.94
CA THR A 2 -26.60 -0.47 -2.22
C THR A 2 -26.33 0.88 -1.54
N THR A 3 -27.13 1.91 -1.82
CA THR A 3 -26.87 3.29 -1.41
C THR A 3 -27.02 3.55 0.10
N GLY A 4 -27.72 2.70 0.84
CA GLY A 4 -27.89 2.86 2.30
C GLY A 4 -26.82 2.18 3.15
N TYR A 5 -26.17 1.14 2.62
CA TYR A 5 -25.13 0.39 3.33
C TYR A 5 -23.78 1.13 3.30
N ASP A 6 -23.38 1.64 2.13
CA ASP A 6 -22.16 2.46 1.96
C ASP A 6 -22.25 3.79 2.73
N ALA A 7 -23.42 4.43 2.75
CA ALA A 7 -23.63 5.66 3.52
C ALA A 7 -23.40 5.43 5.02
N GLY A 8 -24.01 4.39 5.59
CA GLY A 8 -23.84 4.05 7.01
C GLY A 8 -22.39 3.72 7.40
N GLN A 9 -21.63 3.08 6.51
CA GLN A 9 -20.23 2.75 6.74
C GLN A 9 -19.33 4.01 6.72
N LYS A 10 -19.64 4.95 5.83
CA LYS A 10 -18.99 6.27 5.75
C LYS A 10 -19.31 7.15 6.96
N GLU A 11 -20.58 7.22 7.37
CA GLU A 11 -20.98 7.96 8.58
C GLU A 11 -20.27 7.42 9.83
N TYR A 12 -20.18 6.10 9.98
CA TYR A 12 -19.47 5.46 11.09
C TYR A 12 -17.97 5.80 11.11
N LEU A 13 -17.30 5.76 9.95
CA LEU A 13 -15.88 6.13 9.84
C LEU A 13 -15.65 7.60 10.21
N ILE A 14 -16.53 8.50 9.78
CA ILE A 14 -16.48 9.93 10.12
C ILE A 14 -16.71 10.15 11.61
N GLU A 15 -17.65 9.42 12.22
CA GLU A 15 -17.92 9.50 13.65
C GLU A 15 -16.73 8.97 14.48
N MET A 16 -16.13 7.85 14.08
CA MET A 16 -14.91 7.30 14.70
C MET A 16 -13.75 8.30 14.63
N LEU A 17 -13.54 8.93 13.47
CA LEU A 17 -12.50 9.94 13.27
C LEU A 17 -12.66 11.15 14.19
N LYS A 18 -13.90 11.57 14.47
CA LYS A 18 -14.21 12.73 15.31
C LYS A 18 -14.12 12.44 16.81
N THR A 19 -14.39 11.21 17.21
CA THR A 19 -14.62 10.85 18.63
C THR A 19 -13.46 10.06 19.25
N SER A 20 -12.58 9.47 18.45
CA SER A 20 -11.53 8.57 18.94
C SER A 20 -10.13 9.02 18.50
N PRO A 21 -9.30 9.54 19.42
CA PRO A 21 -7.88 9.79 19.16
C PRO A 21 -7.12 8.54 18.68
N LEU A 22 -7.57 7.36 19.10
CA LEU A 22 -7.03 6.08 18.67
C LEU A 22 -7.32 5.81 17.18
N ALA A 23 -8.52 6.16 16.69
CA ALA A 23 -8.86 6.00 15.27
C ALA A 23 -7.99 6.89 14.37
N VAL A 24 -7.75 8.13 14.80
CA VAL A 24 -6.85 9.05 14.10
C VAL A 24 -5.43 8.50 14.05
N PHE A 25 -4.94 7.96 15.18
CA PHE A 25 -3.60 7.34 15.24
C PHE A 25 -3.47 6.13 14.31
N ILE A 26 -4.48 5.25 14.26
CA ILE A 26 -4.49 4.07 13.38
C ILE A 26 -4.47 4.51 11.90
N ILE A 27 -5.27 5.49 11.54
CA ILE A 27 -5.34 6.01 10.15
C ILE A 27 -4.01 6.64 9.75
N PHE A 28 -3.42 7.45 10.63
CA PHE A 28 -2.08 8.01 10.40
C PHE A 28 -1.02 6.91 10.26
N GLY A 29 -1.10 5.87 11.09
CA GLY A 29 -0.26 4.68 11.01
C GLY A 29 -0.36 3.99 9.65
N ASN A 30 -1.57 3.81 9.13
CA ASN A 30 -1.81 3.18 7.83
C ASN A 30 -1.34 4.05 6.65
N ILE A 31 -1.37 5.38 6.75
CA ILE A 31 -0.92 6.27 5.67
C ILE A 31 0.60 6.38 5.65
N ILE A 32 1.26 6.32 6.80
CA ILE A 32 2.68 6.67 6.93
C ILE A 32 3.52 5.49 7.39
N ILE A 33 3.23 4.96 8.58
CA ILE A 33 4.09 3.97 9.24
C ILE A 33 4.11 2.66 8.46
N ALA A 34 2.93 2.15 8.08
CA ALA A 34 2.83 0.91 7.34
C ALA A 34 3.55 0.98 5.98
N PRO A 35 3.31 1.97 5.09
CA PRO A 35 4.05 2.10 3.84
C PRO A 35 5.57 2.17 4.00
N VAL A 36 6.07 2.89 5.03
CA VAL A 36 7.52 2.95 5.28
C VAL A 36 8.09 1.56 5.59
N LEU A 37 7.45 0.82 6.50
CA LEU A 37 7.91 -0.50 6.89
C LEU A 37 7.81 -1.50 5.74
N GLU A 38 6.72 -1.43 4.96
CA GLU A 38 6.52 -2.26 3.79
C GLU A 38 7.59 -1.98 2.73
N GLU A 39 7.88 -0.72 2.38
CA GLU A 39 8.92 -0.42 1.40
C GLU A 39 10.33 -0.82 1.86
N ILE A 40 10.65 -0.68 3.15
CA ILE A 40 11.92 -1.16 3.69
C ILE A 40 12.02 -2.68 3.50
N LEU A 41 10.96 -3.43 3.80
CA LEU A 41 10.95 -4.89 3.65
C LEU A 41 11.02 -5.31 2.18
N PHE A 42 10.12 -4.81 1.34
CA PHE A 42 9.98 -5.29 -0.03
C PHE A 42 11.05 -4.69 -0.94
N ARG A 43 11.30 -3.38 -0.90
CA ARG A 43 12.18 -2.71 -1.86
C ARG A 43 13.62 -2.67 -1.34
N GLY A 44 13.79 -2.43 -0.05
CA GLY A 44 15.10 -2.44 0.60
C GLY A 44 15.68 -3.85 0.74
N ILE A 45 14.96 -4.73 1.44
CA ILE A 45 15.48 -6.06 1.79
C ILE A 45 15.26 -7.07 0.66
N LEU A 46 14.04 -7.26 0.18
CA LEU A 46 13.76 -8.30 -0.82
C LEU A 46 14.32 -7.95 -2.21
N GLN A 47 13.88 -6.83 -2.79
CA GLN A 47 14.25 -6.45 -4.17
C GLN A 47 15.74 -6.07 -4.27
N SER A 48 16.20 -5.14 -3.44
CA SER A 48 17.54 -4.54 -3.60
C SER A 48 18.67 -5.36 -2.94
N ASN A 49 18.37 -6.22 -1.96
CA ASN A 49 19.38 -7.01 -1.26
C ASN A 49 19.29 -8.51 -1.57
N PHE A 50 18.14 -9.13 -1.33
CA PHE A 50 17.98 -10.59 -1.42
C PHE A 50 17.98 -11.08 -2.88
N PHE A 51 17.19 -10.45 -3.75
CA PHE A 51 17.05 -10.81 -5.16
C PHE A 51 17.95 -10.02 -6.11
N LYS A 52 18.94 -9.28 -5.60
CA LYS A 52 19.79 -8.36 -6.38
C LYS A 52 20.56 -8.99 -7.55
N LYS A 53 20.78 -10.31 -7.52
CA LYS A 53 21.49 -11.06 -8.58
C LYS A 53 20.56 -11.57 -9.68
N ILE A 54 19.25 -11.50 -9.48
CA ILE A 54 18.24 -11.88 -10.46
C ILE A 54 18.12 -10.77 -11.51
N ASN A 55 17.71 -11.11 -12.73
CA ASN A 55 17.36 -10.12 -13.74
C ASN A 55 16.40 -9.05 -13.15
N PRO A 56 16.66 -7.74 -13.37
CA PRO A 56 15.88 -6.67 -12.75
C PRO A 56 14.37 -6.74 -12.99
N ILE A 57 13.96 -7.12 -14.20
CA ILE A 57 12.54 -7.24 -14.55
C ILE A 57 11.91 -8.37 -13.73
N ILE A 58 12.53 -9.56 -13.74
CA ILE A 58 12.04 -10.72 -12.98
C ILE A 58 11.99 -10.39 -11.48
N ASN A 59 13.00 -9.70 -10.95
CA ASN A 59 13.06 -9.28 -9.56
C ASN A 59 11.89 -8.36 -9.17
N ILE A 60 11.59 -7.35 -9.99
CA ILE A 60 10.44 -6.43 -9.78
C ILE A 60 9.13 -7.21 -9.76
N PHE A 61 8.88 -8.06 -10.76
CA PHE A 61 7.64 -8.85 -10.81
C PHE A 61 7.52 -9.83 -9.65
N LEU A 62 8.61 -10.51 -9.28
CA LEU A 62 8.63 -11.45 -8.16
C LEU A 62 8.34 -10.75 -6.84
N THR A 63 9.01 -9.61 -6.58
CA THR A 63 8.80 -8.87 -5.34
C THR A 63 7.40 -8.26 -5.27
N ALA A 64 6.88 -7.75 -6.39
CA ALA A 64 5.50 -7.26 -6.48
C ALA A 64 4.47 -8.37 -6.23
N PHE A 65 4.72 -9.58 -6.72
CA PHE A 65 3.86 -10.74 -6.47
C PHE A 65 3.81 -11.11 -4.99
N ILE A 66 4.98 -11.17 -4.34
CA ILE A 66 5.07 -11.45 -2.89
C ILE A 66 4.37 -10.34 -2.08
N PHE A 67 4.60 -9.08 -2.45
CA PHE A 67 3.93 -7.92 -1.84
C PHE A 67 2.41 -8.05 -1.91
N ALA A 68 1.87 -8.26 -3.11
CA ALA A 68 0.42 -8.32 -3.33
C ALA A 68 -0.26 -9.45 -2.54
N PHE A 69 0.37 -10.63 -2.53
CA PHE A 69 -0.17 -11.80 -1.84
C PHE A 69 -0.17 -11.62 -0.31
N LEU A 70 0.92 -11.08 0.25
CA LEU A 70 1.02 -10.85 1.69
C LEU A 70 0.18 -9.66 2.17
N HIS A 71 -0.01 -8.64 1.32
CA HIS A 71 -0.79 -7.46 1.67
C HIS A 71 -2.31 -7.73 1.64
N SER A 72 -2.78 -8.54 0.70
CA SER A 72 -4.23 -8.72 0.48
C SER A 72 -4.86 -9.82 1.34
N GLY A 73 -4.08 -10.80 1.81
CA GLY A 73 -4.54 -11.88 2.69
C GLY A 73 -5.51 -12.90 2.06
N GLN A 74 -6.14 -12.56 0.94
CA GLN A 74 -7.02 -13.40 0.11
C GLN A 74 -6.68 -13.16 -1.37
N ILE A 75 -7.18 -14.00 -2.29
CA ILE A 75 -7.03 -13.78 -3.74
C ILE A 75 -8.31 -13.18 -4.30
N ASP A 76 -8.27 -11.88 -4.59
CA ASP A 76 -9.38 -11.08 -5.08
C ASP A 76 -8.90 -9.92 -5.98
N TRP A 77 -9.81 -9.00 -6.31
CA TRP A 77 -9.47 -7.80 -7.09
C TRP A 77 -8.47 -6.88 -6.37
N GLY A 78 -8.54 -6.78 -5.03
CA GLY A 78 -7.56 -6.01 -4.24
C GLY A 78 -6.14 -6.56 -4.38
N THR A 79 -6.00 -7.88 -4.55
CA THR A 79 -4.70 -8.50 -4.85
C THR A 79 -4.13 -8.06 -6.18
N VAL A 80 -4.97 -7.95 -7.21
CA VAL A 80 -4.56 -7.48 -8.54
C VAL A 80 -4.12 -6.02 -8.47
N GLU A 81 -4.87 -5.18 -7.75
CA GLU A 81 -4.54 -3.77 -7.53
C GLU A 81 -3.19 -3.62 -6.80
N ASN A 82 -2.99 -4.36 -5.71
CA ASN A 82 -1.73 -4.37 -4.96
C ASN A 82 -0.55 -4.90 -5.79
N PHE A 83 -0.79 -5.83 -6.71
CA PHE A 83 0.24 -6.30 -7.64
C PHE A 83 0.66 -5.21 -8.62
N VAL A 84 -0.30 -4.51 -9.21
CA VAL A 84 -0.03 -3.39 -10.14
C VAL A 84 0.69 -2.25 -9.43
N LEU A 85 0.22 -1.85 -8.24
CA LEU A 85 0.93 -0.89 -7.39
C LEU A 85 2.34 -1.41 -7.08
N GLY A 86 2.46 -2.69 -6.74
CA GLY A 86 3.70 -3.34 -6.38
C GLY A 86 4.77 -3.24 -7.48
N ILE A 87 4.35 -3.43 -8.73
CA ILE A 87 5.20 -3.26 -9.93
C ILE A 87 5.63 -1.79 -10.05
N GLY A 88 4.70 -0.84 -9.95
CA GLY A 88 5.00 0.60 -10.05
C GLY A 88 6.02 1.07 -9.01
N LEU A 89 5.84 0.64 -7.76
CA LEU A 89 6.79 0.90 -6.68
C LEU A 89 8.16 0.26 -6.94
N GLY A 90 8.18 -1.00 -7.39
CA GLY A 90 9.43 -1.70 -7.74
C GLY A 90 10.20 -1.02 -8.88
N ILE A 91 9.49 -0.55 -9.91
CA ILE A 91 10.04 0.26 -11.01
C ILE A 91 10.61 1.57 -10.48
N SER A 92 9.86 2.30 -9.65
CA SER A 92 10.32 3.59 -9.09
C SER A 92 11.58 3.42 -8.25
N CYS A 93 11.68 2.36 -7.44
CA CYS A 93 12.85 2.04 -6.64
C CYS A 93 14.05 1.71 -7.53
N PHE A 94 13.83 0.91 -8.57
CA PHE A 94 14.88 0.48 -9.50
C PHE A 94 15.51 1.67 -10.24
N TYR A 95 14.70 2.58 -10.79
CA TYR A 95 15.21 3.73 -11.55
C TYR A 95 15.77 4.84 -10.66
N SER A 96 15.19 5.07 -9.48
CA SER A 96 15.67 6.13 -8.57
C SER A 96 16.82 5.69 -7.68
N ASN A 97 17.06 4.38 -7.56
CA ASN A 97 18.00 3.78 -6.62
C ASN A 97 17.81 4.31 -5.18
N SER A 98 16.55 4.53 -4.78
CA SER A 98 16.19 5.17 -3.52
C SER A 98 14.86 4.62 -3.00
N LEU A 99 14.75 4.53 -1.68
CA LEU A 99 13.50 4.16 -1.00
C LEU A 99 12.54 5.33 -0.83
N VAL A 100 13.01 6.57 -0.95
CA VAL A 100 12.16 7.76 -0.74
C VAL A 100 11.03 7.83 -1.76
N GLN A 101 11.32 7.53 -3.02
CA GLN A 101 10.38 7.55 -4.14
C GLN A 101 9.24 6.54 -3.96
N PRO A 102 9.50 5.23 -3.79
CA PRO A 102 8.43 4.27 -3.58
C PRO A 102 7.66 4.56 -2.28
N ILE A 103 8.34 4.99 -1.19
CA ILE A 103 7.65 5.36 0.06
C ILE A 103 6.65 6.49 -0.20
N ALA A 104 7.07 7.56 -0.88
CA ALA A 104 6.19 8.70 -1.15
C ALA A 104 4.99 8.29 -2.02
N ILE A 105 5.21 7.48 -3.07
CA ILE A 105 4.15 6.98 -3.94
C ILE A 105 3.15 6.12 -3.14
N HIS A 106 3.65 5.25 -2.26
CA HIS A 106 2.82 4.36 -1.45
C HIS A 106 2.01 5.14 -0.41
N MET A 107 2.61 6.12 0.28
CA MET A 107 1.88 7.02 1.19
C MET A 107 0.76 7.78 0.46
N VAL A 108 1.05 8.30 -0.74
CA VAL A 108 0.04 8.99 -1.58
C VAL A 108 -1.07 8.03 -1.98
N ASN A 109 -0.74 6.80 -2.37
CA ASN A 109 -1.74 5.78 -2.69
C ASN A 109 -2.66 5.49 -1.50
N ASN A 110 -2.11 5.23 -0.31
CA ASN A 110 -2.92 4.96 0.89
C ASN A 110 -3.79 6.16 1.29
N LEU A 111 -3.27 7.38 1.15
CA LEU A 111 -4.06 8.59 1.36
C LEU A 111 -5.22 8.68 0.37
N LEU A 112 -4.99 8.44 -0.93
CA LEU A 112 -6.03 8.48 -1.96
C LEU A 112 -7.10 7.43 -1.72
N VAL A 113 -6.73 6.21 -1.34
CA VAL A 113 -7.69 5.13 -1.02
C VAL A 113 -8.62 5.57 0.11
N ILE A 114 -8.07 6.15 1.19
CA ILE A 114 -8.87 6.64 2.32
C ILE A 114 -9.78 7.79 1.88
N LEU A 115 -9.26 8.76 1.11
CA LEU A 115 -10.06 9.88 0.63
C LEU A 115 -11.21 9.43 -0.28
N ILE A 116 -10.94 8.53 -1.22
CA ILE A 116 -11.97 7.97 -2.11
C ILE A 116 -13.02 7.20 -1.30
N GLY A 117 -12.61 6.43 -0.29
CA GLY A 117 -13.54 5.74 0.61
C GLY A 117 -14.42 6.68 1.45
N LEU A 118 -14.07 7.96 1.54
CA LEU A 118 -14.85 8.99 2.25
C LEU A 118 -15.83 9.76 1.34
N PHE A 119 -15.84 9.56 0.01
CA PHE A 119 -16.75 10.27 -0.91
C PHE A 119 -17.73 9.32 -1.58
#